data_AF-A0A838DK77-F1
#
_entry.id   AF-A0A838DK77-F1
#
_cell.length_a   1.000
_cell.length_b   1.000
_cell.length_c   1.000
_cell.angle_alpha   90.00
_cell.angle_beta   90.00
_cell.angle_gamma   90.00
#
_symmetry.space_group_name_H-M   'P 1'
#
loop_
_entity.id
_entity.type
_entity.pdbx_description
1 polymer ?
#
loop_
_entity_poly.entity_id
_entity_poly.type
_entity_poly.pdbx_seq_one_letter_code
_entity_poly.pdbx_strand_id
1 'polypeptide(L)' 'VLQGANDPRVIKPESDEIVEAIKKKNGIVEYVVFDNEGHGFTKKENEIRAYKAILDFLDQHLKGSERGIASASTDGN' A
#
# COMPACT_ATOMS: atom_id res chain seq x y z
N VAL A 1 -2.15 -0.76 -4.04
CA VAL A 1 -3.23 -1.30 -4.90
C VAL A 1 -3.25 -2.81 -4.76
N LEU A 2 -4.40 -3.37 -4.40
CA LEU A 2 -4.61 -4.81 -4.30
C LEU A 2 -5.68 -5.20 -5.33
N GLN A 3 -5.40 -6.16 -6.20
CA GLN A 3 -6.27 -6.52 -7.33
C GLN A 3 -6.46 -8.04 -7.41
N GLY A 4 -7.70 -8.51 -7.56
CA GLY A 4 -7.97 -9.87 -8.00
C GLY A 4 -7.85 -9.97 -9.52
N ALA A 5 -7.10 -10.95 -10.04
CA ALA A 5 -6.89 -11.07 -11.47
C ALA A 5 -8.17 -11.41 -12.26
N ASN A 6 -9.16 -12.02 -11.59
CA ASN A 6 -10.44 -12.45 -12.18
C ASN A 6 -11.61 -11.57 -11.75
N ASP A 7 -11.37 -10.32 -11.35
CA ASP A 7 -12.44 -9.40 -10.97
C ASP A 7 -13.27 -8.98 -12.21
N PRO A 8 -14.58 -9.32 -12.28
CA PRO A 8 -15.42 -8.95 -13.41
C PRO A 8 -15.93 -7.50 -13.35
N ARG A 9 -15.76 -6.82 -12.22
CA ARG A 9 -16.26 -5.44 -11.98
C ARG A 9 -15.20 -4.39 -12.26
N VAL A 10 -13.97 -4.65 -11.82
CA VAL A 10 -12.81 -3.77 -12.04
C VAL A 10 -11.69 -4.63 -12.62
N ILE A 11 -11.44 -4.46 -13.92
CA ILE A 11 -10.48 -5.32 -14.62
C ILE A 11 -9.05 -4.89 -14.29
N LYS A 12 -8.12 -5.86 -14.28
CA LYS A 12 -6.70 -5.60 -13.98
C LYS A 12 -6.08 -4.40 -14.73
N PRO A 13 -6.38 -4.15 -16.03
CA PRO A 13 -5.86 -2.99 -16.75
C PRO A 13 -6.21 -1.63 -16.10
N GLU A 14 -7.37 -1.49 -15.48
CA GLU A 14 -7.76 -0.24 -14.80
C GLU A 14 -6.86 0.03 -13.58
N SER A 15 -6.55 -1.02 -12.81
CA SER A 15 -5.58 -0.95 -11.72
C SER A 15 -4.16 -0.68 -12.23
N ASP A 16 -3.76 -1.26 -13.36
CA ASP A 16 -2.45 -1.02 -13.98
C ASP A 16 -2.29 0.47 -14.36
N GLU A 17 -3.31 1.08 -14.97
CA GLU A 17 -3.32 2.50 -15.32
C GLU A 17 -3.12 3.41 -14.11
N ILE A 18 -3.79 3.11 -12.99
CA ILE A 18 -3.65 3.88 -11.74
C ILE A 18 -2.23 3.75 -11.19
N VAL A 19 -1.68 2.53 -11.14
CA VAL A 19 -0.31 2.29 -10.63
C VAL A 19 0.71 3.05 -11.46
N GLU A 20 0.61 2.99 -12.79
CA GLU A 20 1.52 3.69 -13.68
C GLU A 20 1.38 5.21 -13.57
N ALA A 21 0.15 5.74 -13.41
CA ALA A 21 -0.06 7.16 -13.18
C ALA A 21 0.56 7.65 -11.87
N ILE A 22 0.50 6.86 -10.79
CA ILE A 22 1.13 7.20 -9.50
C ILE A 22 2.65 7.19 -9.64
N LYS A 23 3.24 6.15 -10.25
CA LYS A 23 4.69 6.07 -10.48
C LYS A 23 5.21 7.24 -11.31
N LYS A 24 4.51 7.62 -12.38
CA LYS A 24 4.86 8.78 -13.23
C LYS A 24 4.88 10.11 -12.47
N LYS A 25 4.12 10.23 -11.39
CA LYS A 25 4.10 11.41 -10.51
C LYS A 25 5.06 11.30 -9.33
N ASN A 26 6.00 10.34 -9.36
CA ASN A 26 6.91 10.02 -8.25
C ASN A 26 6.17 9.70 -6.93
N GLY A 27 4.91 9.26 -7.03
CA GLY A 27 4.14 8.81 -5.88
C GLY A 27 4.56 7.40 -5.45
N ILE A 28 4.26 7.07 -4.21
CA ILE A 28 4.58 5.76 -3.63
C ILE A 28 3.38 4.84 -3.85
N VAL A 29 3.61 3.70 -4.50
CA VAL A 29 2.58 2.70 -4.74
C VAL A 29 3.16 1.29 -4.68
N GLU A 30 2.51 0.43 -3.91
CA GLU A 30 2.71 -1.02 -3.98
C GLU A 30 1.57 -1.66 -4.75
N TYR A 31 1.89 -2.67 -5.57
CA TYR A 31 0.90 -3.36 -6.38
C TYR A 31 0.97 -4.87 -6.17
N VAL A 32 -0.11 -5.45 -5.67
CA VAL A 32 -0.23 -6.89 -5.43
C VAL A 32 -1.42 -7.43 -6.21
N VAL A 33 -1.17 -8.42 -7.05
CA VAL A 33 -2.19 -9.11 -7.84
C VAL A 33 -2.39 -10.52 -7.28
N PHE A 34 -3.65 -10.91 -7.13
CA PHE A 34 -4.05 -12.21 -6.64
C PHE A 34 -4.68 -13.00 -7.79
N ASP A 35 -3.90 -13.91 -8.38
CA ASP A 35 -4.29 -14.66 -9.59
C ASP A 35 -5.52 -15.55 -9.41
N ASN A 36 -5.85 -15.90 -8.17
CA ASN A 36 -6.96 -16.80 -7.82
C ASN A 36 -8.13 -16.08 -7.13
N GLU A 37 -8.22 -14.75 -7.27
CA GLU A 37 -9.27 -13.93 -6.63
C GLU A 37 -10.00 -13.05 -7.65
N GLY A 38 -11.20 -12.61 -7.27
CA GLY A 38 -12.04 -11.70 -8.05
C GLY A 38 -12.21 -10.35 -7.35
N HIS A 39 -13.44 -9.87 -7.22
CA HIS A 39 -13.74 -8.55 -6.63
C HIS A 39 -13.47 -8.43 -5.12
N GLY A 40 -13.30 -9.55 -4.45
CA GLY A 40 -12.91 -9.61 -3.04
C GLY A 40 -12.03 -10.83 -2.81
N PHE A 41 -11.45 -10.91 -1.62
CA PHE A 41 -10.63 -12.05 -1.21
C PHE A 41 -11.52 -13.11 -0.57
N THR A 42 -11.61 -14.25 -1.22
CA THR A 42 -12.37 -15.42 -0.75
C THR A 42 -11.50 -16.39 0.03
N LYS A 43 -10.20 -16.47 -0.30
CA LYS A 43 -9.25 -17.34 0.41
C LYS A 43 -8.64 -16.61 1.59
N LYS A 44 -8.60 -17.28 2.74
CA LYS A 44 -8.12 -16.68 3.99
C LYS A 44 -6.65 -16.27 3.88
N GLU A 45 -5.85 -17.05 3.18
CA GLU A 45 -4.43 -16.78 2.94
C GLU A 45 -4.23 -15.49 2.15
N ASN A 46 -5.08 -15.24 1.15
CA ASN A 46 -5.03 -14.03 0.34
C ASN A 46 -5.53 -12.81 1.12
N GLU A 47 -6.59 -12.97 1.91
CA GLU A 47 -7.08 -11.93 2.82
C GLU A 47 -5.99 -11.53 3.83
N ILE A 48 -5.32 -12.50 4.46
CA ILE A 48 -4.21 -12.23 5.40
C ILE A 48 -3.06 -11.51 4.68
N ARG A 49 -2.68 -11.95 3.48
CA ARG A 49 -1.63 -11.30 2.69
C ARG A 49 -1.99 -9.87 2.31
N ALA A 50 -3.25 -9.63 1.94
CA ALA A 50 -3.78 -8.30 1.65
C ALA A 50 -3.65 -7.37 2.88
N TYR A 51 -4.13 -7.82 4.05
CA TYR A 51 -4.06 -7.02 5.27
C TYR A 51 -2.62 -6.79 5.76
N LYS A 52 -1.72 -7.77 5.59
CA LYS A 52 -0.30 -7.60 5.89
C LYS A 52 0.34 -6.54 4.99
N ALA A 53 0.10 -6.60 3.68
CA ALA A 53 0.61 -5.58 2.75
C ALA A 53 0.09 -4.17 3.10
N ILE A 54 -1.18 -4.05 3.51
CA ILE A 54 -1.73 -2.78 4.01
C ILE A 54 -0.97 -2.32 5.26
N LEU A 55 -0.82 -3.20 6.26
CA LEU A 55 -0.11 -2.88 7.50
C LEU A 55 1.33 -2.43 7.24
N ASP A 56 2.08 -3.19 6.43
CA ASP A 56 3.48 -2.92 6.12
C ASP A 56 3.65 -1.58 5.40
N PHE A 57 2.76 -1.29 4.43
CA PHE A 57 2.76 0.00 3.73
C PHE A 57 2.50 1.17 4.67
N LEU A 58 1.49 1.06 5.54
CA LEU A 58 1.16 2.11 6.51
C LEU A 58 2.26 2.25 7.57
N ASP A 59 2.85 1.16 8.02
CA ASP A 59 3.99 1.18 8.94
C ASP A 59 5.20 1.87 8.30
N GLN A 60 5.49 1.64 7.03
CA GLN A 60 6.60 2.26 6.34
C GLN A 60 6.39 3.76 6.07
N HIS A 61 5.14 4.18 5.83
CA HIS A 61 4.85 5.53 5.32
C HIS A 61 4.10 6.45 6.28
N LEU A 62 3.47 5.92 7.33
CA LEU A 62 2.68 6.67 8.31
C LEU A 62 3.11 6.48 9.76
N LYS A 63 3.88 5.44 10.13
CA LYS A 63 4.53 5.46 11.45
C LYS A 63 5.47 6.64 11.44
N GLY A 64 5.07 7.67 12.19
CA GLY A 64 5.80 8.91 12.30
C GLY A 64 7.27 8.63 12.46
N SER A 65 8.06 9.23 11.59
CA SER A 65 9.48 9.35 11.79
C SER A 65 9.71 9.84 13.21
N GLU A 66 10.36 9.06 14.07
CA GLU A 66 11.15 9.58 15.19
C GLU A 66 12.34 10.39 14.65
N ARG A 67 12.04 11.36 13.79
CA ARG A 67 12.98 12.25 13.12
C ARG A 67 12.37 13.65 13.15
N GLY A 68 12.11 14.12 14.35
CA GLY A 68 11.57 15.46 14.61
C GLY A 68 11.73 15.95 16.05
N ILE A 69 12.41 15.21 16.94
CA ILE A 69 12.69 15.66 18.32
C ILE A 69 14.13 15.31 18.70
N ALA A 70 15.10 15.85 17.95
CA ALA A 70 16.47 15.95 18.43
C ALA A 70 16.96 17.37 18.10
N SER A 71 17.38 18.10 19.15
CA SER A 71 17.86 19.48 19.17
C SER A 71 16.81 20.60 19.19
N ALA A 72 16.01 20.66 20.24
CA ALA A 72 15.59 21.94 20.78
C ALA A 72 15.93 21.99 22.27
N SER A 73 16.87 22.89 22.61
CA SER A 73 17.02 23.54 23.91
C SER A 73 17.68 22.76 25.04
N THR A 74 18.93 23.12 25.32
CA THR A 74 19.35 23.44 26.70
C THR A 74 20.35 24.58 26.67
N ASP A 75 19.88 25.76 26.23
CA ASP A 75 20.45 27.02 26.71
C ASP A 75 19.72 27.37 28.02
N GLY A 76 20.48 27.52 29.10
CA GLY A 76 20.02 28.19 30.33
C GLY A 76 20.19 27.38 31.63
N ASN A 77 21.41 27.41 32.20
CA ASN A 77 21.71 28.10 33.48
C ASN A 77 23.17 27.86 33.89
#